data_AF-A0A078HID7-F1
#
_entry.id   AF-A0A078HID7-F1
#
_cell.length_a   1.000
_cell.length_b   1.000
_cell.length_c   1.000
_cell.angle_alpha   90.00
_cell.angle_beta   90.00
_cell.angle_gamma   90.00
#
_symmetry.space_group_name_H-M   'P 1'
#
loop_
_entity.id
_entity.type
_entity.pdbx_description
1 polymer ?
#
loop_
_entity_poly.entity_id
_entity_poly.type
_entity_poly.pdbx_seq_one_letter_code
_entity_poly.pdbx_strand_id
1 'polypeptide(L)'
;MSSMMRYLAVPNAPIFRLYFSGITKICSLTSLQYLNLSYTDISSLSIGLKGLRKLISLDLEWTSLTSIDGIGTSLPNLQVLKLYKSHVFIDARSIEELQLLEHLKILTVNVKDALILESIQRVERLASCVQRLWIIELSAEVLTLNTVALGGLRELFIFLSEISEIKIDWKSKEKEDLLCNSSPCFKHLSSIVIIDLEGPKELTWLLFAPNLKHLEVAYSGSLEEIINKEKGMSISNVHPDLTVPFEKLESLTLRGLPKLKRICSNPPALPSLKKIVVERCRKLPLESFRDTNSSKEVDE
;
A
#
# COMPACT_ATOMS: atom_id res chain seq x y z
N MET A 1 -5.86 -34.58 -16.74
CA MET A 1 -5.56 -33.23 -16.21
C MET A 1 -6.83 -32.65 -15.60
N SER A 2 -6.94 -32.65 -14.26
CA SER A 2 -8.12 -32.14 -13.55
C SER A 2 -8.42 -30.70 -13.93
N SER A 3 -9.70 -30.34 -14.07
CA SER A 3 -10.16 -28.99 -14.41
C SER A 3 -9.53 -27.93 -13.49
N MET A 4 -9.41 -28.24 -12.20
CA MET A 4 -8.76 -27.45 -11.14
C MET A 4 -7.35 -26.94 -11.47
N MET A 5 -6.55 -27.71 -12.23
CA MET A 5 -5.16 -27.36 -12.55
C MET A 5 -5.04 -26.35 -13.71
N ARG A 6 -6.05 -26.24 -14.61
CA ARG A 6 -6.06 -25.20 -15.66
C ARG A 6 -6.46 -23.83 -15.10
N TYR A 7 -7.24 -23.80 -14.01
CA TYR A 7 -7.74 -22.56 -13.43
C TYR A 7 -6.67 -21.80 -12.63
N LEU A 8 -5.77 -22.50 -11.94
CA LEU A 8 -4.64 -21.87 -11.23
C LEU A 8 -3.65 -21.14 -12.16
N ALA A 9 -3.73 -21.40 -13.47
CA ALA A 9 -2.83 -20.91 -14.50
C ALA A 9 -3.34 -19.66 -15.24
N VAL A 10 -4.45 -19.03 -14.83
CA VAL A 10 -5.04 -17.87 -15.51
C VAL A 10 -4.91 -16.62 -14.64
N PRO A 11 -4.45 -15.48 -15.19
CA PRO A 11 -4.58 -14.18 -14.52
C PRO A 11 -6.05 -13.91 -14.18
N ASN A 12 -6.37 -13.61 -12.92
CA ASN A 12 -7.73 -13.33 -12.43
C ASN A 12 -8.70 -14.53 -12.38
N ALA A 13 -8.20 -15.77 -12.23
CA ALA A 13 -9.07 -16.93 -11.99
C ALA A 13 -9.86 -16.81 -10.67
N PRO A 14 -11.10 -17.35 -10.60
CA PRO A 14 -11.88 -17.38 -9.36
C PRO A 14 -11.21 -18.21 -8.26
N ILE A 15 -11.35 -17.73 -7.02
CA ILE A 15 -10.72 -18.28 -5.79
C ILE A 15 -11.23 -19.70 -5.52
N PHE A 16 -10.32 -20.68 -5.45
CA PHE A 16 -10.61 -22.01 -4.92
C PHE A 16 -9.70 -22.30 -3.73
N ARG A 17 -10.29 -22.77 -2.63
CA ARG A 17 -9.56 -23.27 -1.46
C ARG A 17 -8.72 -24.48 -1.86
N LEU A 18 -7.41 -24.29 -1.99
CA LEU A 18 -6.46 -25.40 -2.08
C LEU A 18 -6.11 -25.86 -0.66
N TYR A 19 -6.57 -27.05 -0.30
CA TYR A 19 -6.08 -27.72 0.91
C TYR A 19 -4.60 -28.06 0.76
N PHE A 20 -3.85 -28.05 1.86
CA PHE A 20 -2.40 -28.28 1.95
C PHE A 20 -1.90 -29.51 1.15
N SER A 21 -2.73 -30.56 1.01
CA SER A 21 -2.44 -31.75 0.19
C SER A 21 -2.35 -31.50 -1.34
N GLY A 22 -2.72 -30.31 -1.82
CA GLY A 22 -2.66 -29.91 -3.22
C GLY A 22 -1.29 -29.39 -3.69
N ILE A 23 -0.52 -28.73 -2.80
CA ILE A 23 0.75 -28.07 -3.15
C ILE A 23 1.77 -29.07 -3.70
N THR A 24 1.90 -30.25 -3.09
CA THR A 24 2.81 -31.31 -3.54
C THR A 24 2.48 -31.84 -4.94
N LYS A 25 1.22 -31.77 -5.38
CA LYS A 25 0.81 -32.13 -6.74
C LYS A 25 1.11 -31.02 -7.75
N ILE A 26 1.08 -29.75 -7.33
CA ILE A 26 1.37 -28.59 -8.18
C ILE A 26 2.84 -28.59 -8.64
N CYS A 27 3.76 -29.13 -7.83
CA CYS A 27 5.20 -29.22 -8.14
C CYS A 27 5.51 -29.93 -9.47
N SER A 28 4.61 -30.83 -9.91
CA SER A 28 4.74 -31.57 -11.17
C SER A 28 4.40 -30.73 -12.41
N LEU A 29 3.80 -29.55 -12.24
CA LEU A 29 3.39 -28.65 -13.30
C LEU A 29 4.52 -27.72 -13.77
N THR A 30 5.61 -28.29 -14.27
CA THR A 30 6.82 -27.55 -14.66
C THR A 30 6.63 -26.49 -15.77
N SER A 31 5.49 -26.52 -16.46
CA SER A 31 5.12 -25.53 -17.48
C SER A 31 4.26 -24.37 -16.96
N LEU A 32 3.95 -24.36 -15.67
CA LEU A 32 3.11 -23.33 -15.05
C LEU A 32 3.82 -21.97 -15.06
N GLN A 33 3.11 -20.93 -15.51
CA GLN A 33 3.60 -19.55 -15.56
C GLN A 33 2.91 -18.64 -14.53
N TYR A 34 1.67 -18.98 -14.15
CA TYR A 34 0.87 -18.23 -13.20
C TYR A 34 0.36 -19.20 -12.14
N LEU A 35 0.47 -18.80 -10.87
CA LEU A 35 -0.02 -19.58 -9.75
C LEU A 35 -0.68 -18.62 -8.76
N ASN A 36 -2.00 -18.71 -8.64
CA ASN A 36 -2.76 -17.97 -7.64
C ASN A 36 -3.13 -18.89 -6.47
N LEU A 37 -2.61 -18.56 -5.29
CA LEU A 37 -2.89 -19.22 -4.01
C LEU A 37 -3.51 -18.25 -3.00
N SER A 38 -3.96 -17.06 -3.44
CA SER A 38 -4.58 -16.08 -2.56
C SER A 38 -5.84 -16.63 -1.87
N TYR A 39 -6.12 -16.15 -0.67
CA TYR A 39 -7.26 -16.60 0.15
C TYR A 39 -7.28 -18.13 0.39
N THR A 40 -6.09 -18.72 0.57
CA THR A 40 -5.92 -20.11 1.00
C THR A 40 -5.18 -20.20 2.33
N ASP A 41 -5.32 -21.31 3.05
CA ASP A 41 -4.70 -21.53 4.36
C ASP A 41 -3.23 -22.00 4.25
N ILE A 42 -2.53 -21.69 3.14
CA ILE A 42 -1.12 -22.04 2.98
C ILE A 42 -0.28 -21.31 4.02
N SER A 43 0.50 -22.06 4.81
CA SER A 43 1.36 -21.52 5.87
C SER A 43 2.87 -21.65 5.58
N SER A 44 3.24 -22.44 4.57
CA SER A 44 4.63 -22.65 4.15
C SER A 44 4.72 -22.98 2.66
N LEU A 45 5.77 -22.51 2.00
CA LEU A 45 6.09 -22.84 0.60
C LEU A 45 6.92 -24.14 0.44
N SER A 46 7.21 -24.84 1.55
CA SER A 46 8.22 -25.90 1.68
C SER A 46 8.45 -26.77 0.44
N ILE A 47 9.67 -26.68 -0.13
CA ILE A 47 10.31 -27.46 -1.24
C ILE A 47 9.55 -27.53 -2.58
N GLY A 48 8.22 -27.41 -2.58
CA GLY A 48 7.36 -27.73 -3.70
C GLY A 48 7.47 -26.79 -4.90
N LEU A 49 8.07 -25.61 -4.72
CA LEU A 49 8.19 -24.63 -5.79
C LEU A 49 9.47 -24.79 -6.63
N LYS A 50 10.46 -25.59 -6.20
CA LYS A 50 11.76 -25.75 -6.90
C LYS A 50 11.64 -26.22 -8.35
N GLY A 51 10.56 -26.94 -8.67
CA GLY A 51 10.29 -27.44 -10.04
C GLY A 51 9.64 -26.41 -10.97
N LEU A 52 9.07 -25.33 -10.43
CA LEU A 52 8.27 -24.36 -11.18
C LEU A 52 9.12 -23.23 -11.80
N ARG A 53 10.22 -23.61 -12.47
CA ARG A 53 11.20 -22.64 -13.01
C ARG A 53 10.65 -21.70 -14.08
N LYS A 54 9.51 -22.01 -14.69
CA LYS A 54 8.82 -21.16 -15.67
C LYS A 54 7.80 -20.20 -15.04
N LEU A 55 7.66 -20.20 -13.72
CA LEU A 55 6.69 -19.34 -13.03
C LEU A 55 7.09 -17.88 -13.15
N ILE A 56 6.15 -17.06 -13.63
CA ILE A 56 6.27 -15.62 -13.84
C ILE A 56 5.50 -14.88 -12.74
N SER A 57 4.38 -15.42 -12.28
CA SER A 57 3.53 -14.78 -11.28
C SER A 57 3.10 -15.75 -10.20
N LEU A 58 3.28 -15.31 -8.95
CA LEU A 58 2.83 -16.00 -7.75
C LEU A 58 2.02 -15.04 -6.88
N ASP A 59 0.77 -15.37 -6.66
CA ASP A 59 -0.16 -14.61 -5.81
C ASP A 59 -0.40 -15.38 -4.50
N LEU A 60 0.01 -14.80 -3.39
CA LEU A 60 -0.10 -15.33 -2.03
C LEU A 60 -0.82 -14.34 -1.10
N GLU A 61 -1.57 -13.38 -1.65
CA GLU A 61 -2.30 -12.41 -0.85
C GLU A 61 -3.33 -13.11 0.06
N TRP A 62 -3.57 -12.58 1.26
CA TRP A 62 -4.57 -13.15 2.18
C TRP A 62 -4.36 -14.64 2.51
N THR A 63 -3.11 -15.04 2.70
CA THR A 63 -2.73 -16.41 3.12
C THR A 63 -2.16 -16.43 4.53
N SER A 64 -2.03 -17.62 5.12
CA SER A 64 -1.37 -17.77 6.41
C SER A 64 0.16 -17.94 6.32
N LEU A 65 0.76 -17.61 5.16
CA LEU A 65 2.17 -17.83 4.90
C LEU A 65 3.03 -16.94 5.82
N THR A 66 4.03 -17.51 6.47
CA THR A 66 4.87 -16.78 7.45
C THR A 66 6.29 -16.47 6.96
N SER A 67 6.75 -17.12 5.90
CA SER A 67 8.10 -16.96 5.35
C SER A 67 8.13 -17.20 3.84
N ILE A 68 9.06 -16.52 3.16
CA ILE A 68 9.38 -16.69 1.74
C ILE A 68 10.76 -17.33 1.53
N ASP A 69 11.31 -18.01 2.54
CA ASP A 69 12.65 -18.57 2.48
C ASP A 69 12.80 -19.52 1.27
N GLY A 70 13.91 -19.35 0.54
CA GLY A 70 14.20 -20.10 -0.68
C GLY A 70 13.36 -19.73 -1.90
N ILE A 71 12.50 -18.71 -1.84
CA ILE A 71 11.73 -18.25 -3.02
C ILE A 71 12.66 -17.76 -4.12
N GLY A 72 13.73 -17.04 -3.76
CA GLY A 72 14.69 -16.47 -4.69
C GLY A 72 15.41 -17.54 -5.50
N THR A 73 15.83 -18.61 -4.82
CA THR A 73 16.53 -19.74 -5.45
C THR A 73 15.59 -20.70 -6.19
N SER A 74 14.33 -20.81 -5.77
CA SER A 74 13.36 -21.74 -6.35
C SER A 74 12.68 -21.18 -7.60
N LEU A 75 12.45 -19.87 -7.66
CA LEU A 75 11.66 -19.20 -8.70
C LEU A 75 12.44 -18.05 -9.37
N PRO A 76 13.58 -18.33 -10.03
CA PRO A 76 14.47 -17.27 -10.54
C PRO A 76 13.85 -16.36 -11.62
N ASN A 77 12.81 -16.83 -12.31
CA ASN A 77 12.14 -16.09 -13.40
C ASN A 77 10.91 -15.28 -12.92
N LEU A 78 10.67 -15.22 -11.61
CA LEU A 78 9.47 -14.58 -11.07
C LEU A 78 9.50 -13.07 -11.33
N GLN A 79 8.42 -12.56 -11.91
CA GLN A 79 8.23 -11.14 -12.21
C GLN A 79 7.16 -10.50 -11.33
N VAL A 80 6.23 -11.28 -10.81
CA VAL A 80 5.14 -10.82 -9.93
C VAL A 80 5.10 -11.69 -8.69
N LEU A 81 5.30 -11.08 -7.53
CA LEU A 81 5.12 -11.71 -6.23
C LEU A 81 4.17 -10.88 -5.38
N LYS A 82 3.05 -11.46 -4.97
CA LYS A 82 2.10 -10.75 -4.11
C LYS A 82 1.99 -11.41 -2.75
N LEU A 83 2.30 -10.66 -1.68
CA LEU A 83 2.25 -11.11 -0.29
C LEU A 83 1.27 -10.27 0.56
N TYR A 84 0.49 -9.36 -0.05
CA TYR A 84 -0.35 -8.41 0.69
C TYR A 84 -1.33 -9.14 1.61
N LYS A 85 -1.37 -8.74 2.89
CA LYS A 85 -2.20 -9.39 3.92
C LYS A 85 -1.98 -10.89 4.10
N SER A 86 -0.78 -11.37 3.78
CA SER A 86 -0.27 -12.61 4.35
C SER A 86 0.34 -12.39 5.73
N HIS A 87 0.82 -13.45 6.39
CA HIS A 87 1.64 -13.35 7.61
C HIS A 87 3.15 -13.21 7.34
N VAL A 88 3.55 -12.97 6.07
CA VAL A 88 4.94 -12.65 5.74
C VAL A 88 5.16 -11.18 6.03
N PHE A 89 5.89 -10.90 7.11
CA PHE A 89 6.41 -9.57 7.41
C PHE A 89 7.85 -9.51 6.94
N ILE A 90 8.17 -8.54 6.09
CA ILE A 90 9.52 -8.40 5.56
C ILE A 90 10.49 -8.15 6.72
N ASP A 91 11.60 -8.88 6.71
CA ASP A 91 12.78 -8.72 7.57
C ASP A 91 14.05 -8.67 6.71
N ALA A 92 15.23 -8.58 7.34
CA ALA A 92 16.50 -8.53 6.60
C ALA A 92 16.71 -9.76 5.68
N ARG A 93 16.34 -10.96 6.13
CA ARG A 93 16.44 -12.20 5.34
C ARG A 93 15.49 -12.20 4.15
N SER A 94 14.27 -11.70 4.35
CA SER A 94 13.30 -11.54 3.27
C SER A 94 13.83 -10.59 2.20
N ILE A 95 14.51 -9.50 2.58
CA ILE A 95 15.14 -8.56 1.64
C ILE A 95 16.25 -9.26 0.84
N GLU A 96 17.07 -10.11 1.47
CA GLU A 96 18.09 -10.92 0.76
C GLU A 96 17.45 -11.87 -0.27
N GLU A 97 16.41 -12.61 0.12
CA GLU A 97 15.68 -13.51 -0.79
C GLU A 97 15.03 -12.76 -1.96
N LEU A 98 14.40 -11.62 -1.70
CA LEU A 98 13.77 -10.79 -2.75
C LEU A 98 14.81 -10.19 -3.71
N GLN A 99 16.04 -9.94 -3.26
CA GLN A 99 17.12 -9.48 -4.11
C GLN A 99 17.65 -10.55 -5.07
N LEU A 100 17.41 -11.84 -4.80
CA LEU A 100 17.71 -12.91 -5.76
C LEU A 100 16.72 -12.95 -6.93
N LEU A 101 15.54 -12.32 -6.80
CA LEU A 101 14.54 -12.25 -7.86
C LEU A 101 14.85 -11.09 -8.82
N GLU A 102 15.77 -11.33 -9.76
CA GLU A 102 16.29 -10.27 -10.63
C GLU A 102 15.30 -9.69 -11.62
N HIS A 103 14.26 -10.45 -11.95
CA HIS A 103 13.24 -10.05 -12.92
C HIS A 103 11.95 -9.53 -12.29
N LEU A 104 11.94 -9.33 -10.96
CA LEU A 104 10.78 -8.83 -10.24
C LEU A 104 10.38 -7.45 -10.76
N LYS A 105 9.08 -7.25 -10.97
CA LYS A 105 8.47 -6.01 -11.49
C LYS A 105 7.28 -5.56 -10.66
N ILE A 106 6.59 -6.49 -10.02
CA ILE A 106 5.45 -6.23 -9.15
C ILE A 106 5.64 -6.97 -7.85
N LEU A 107 5.60 -6.20 -6.77
CA LEU A 107 5.73 -6.70 -5.43
C LEU A 107 4.64 -6.08 -4.54
N THR A 108 4.02 -6.90 -3.70
CA THR A 108 3.18 -6.40 -2.59
C THR A 108 3.71 -6.96 -1.28
N VAL A 109 3.84 -6.13 -0.24
CA VAL A 109 4.52 -6.50 1.01
C VAL A 109 3.78 -6.03 2.24
N ASN A 110 4.10 -6.67 3.37
CA ASN A 110 3.67 -6.27 4.70
C ASN A 110 4.90 -5.93 5.55
N VAL A 111 4.83 -4.86 6.33
CA VAL A 111 5.94 -4.36 7.16
C VAL A 111 5.40 -3.97 8.53
N LYS A 112 6.18 -4.27 9.58
CA LYS A 112 5.89 -3.91 10.97
C LYS A 112 6.97 -3.04 11.63
N ASP A 113 8.05 -2.76 10.91
CA ASP A 113 9.23 -2.08 11.41
C ASP A 113 9.66 -0.97 10.44
N ALA A 114 9.81 0.25 10.95
CA ALA A 114 10.21 1.41 10.16
C ALA A 114 11.61 1.28 9.57
N LEU A 115 12.56 0.65 10.28
CA LEU A 115 13.94 0.43 9.81
C LEU A 115 13.98 -0.56 8.65
N ILE A 116 13.09 -1.56 8.65
CA ILE A 116 12.93 -2.46 7.51
C ILE A 116 12.35 -1.70 6.32
N LEU A 117 11.33 -0.84 6.52
CA LEU A 117 10.80 -0.04 5.43
C LEU A 117 11.86 0.88 4.83
N GLU A 118 12.70 1.52 5.66
CA GLU A 118 13.84 2.28 5.17
C GLU A 118 14.84 1.42 4.39
N SER A 119 15.11 0.19 4.85
CA SER A 119 16.00 -0.75 4.17
C SER A 119 15.46 -1.16 2.80
N ILE A 120 14.15 -1.44 2.69
CA ILE A 120 13.49 -1.68 1.40
C ILE A 120 13.69 -0.48 0.47
N GLN A 121 13.44 0.74 0.96
CA GLN A 121 13.54 1.98 0.19
C GLN A 121 14.99 2.31 -0.25
N ARG A 122 16.01 1.77 0.41
CA ARG A 122 17.42 1.88 0.00
C ARG A 122 17.78 0.95 -1.15
N VAL A 123 17.01 -0.11 -1.40
CA VAL A 123 17.23 -1.06 -2.50
C VAL A 123 16.36 -0.66 -3.69
N GLU A 124 16.89 0.18 -4.58
CA GLU A 124 16.13 0.83 -5.68
C GLU A 124 15.29 -0.15 -6.52
N ARG A 125 15.90 -1.25 -6.96
CA ARG A 125 15.21 -2.27 -7.77
C ARG A 125 14.04 -2.90 -7.01
N LEU A 126 14.19 -3.14 -5.71
CA LEU A 126 13.14 -3.72 -4.89
C LEU A 126 12.03 -2.71 -4.61
N ALA A 127 12.39 -1.50 -4.16
CA ALA A 127 11.46 -0.43 -3.82
C ALA A 127 10.58 -0.02 -5.02
N SER A 128 11.17 0.10 -6.20
CA SER A 128 10.46 0.48 -7.44
C SER A 128 9.40 -0.54 -7.87
N CYS A 129 9.54 -1.80 -7.44
CA CYS A 129 8.56 -2.85 -7.71
C CYS A 129 7.36 -2.84 -6.74
N VAL A 130 7.45 -2.16 -5.59
CA VAL A 130 6.42 -2.18 -4.56
C VAL A 130 5.18 -1.43 -5.04
N GLN A 131 4.07 -2.14 -5.22
CA GLN A 131 2.79 -1.57 -5.64
C GLN A 131 1.77 -1.48 -4.52
N ARG A 132 1.80 -2.41 -3.55
CA ARG A 132 0.95 -2.36 -2.35
C ARG A 132 1.79 -2.57 -1.11
N LEU A 133 1.59 -1.70 -0.13
CA LEU A 133 2.28 -1.73 1.14
C LEU A 133 1.25 -1.78 2.28
N TRP A 134 1.32 -2.84 3.09
CA TRP A 134 0.58 -2.93 4.35
C TRP A 134 1.52 -2.68 5.52
N ILE A 135 1.30 -1.61 6.25
CA ILE A 135 1.99 -1.29 7.50
C ILE A 135 1.05 -1.68 8.63
N ILE A 136 1.48 -2.55 9.53
CA ILE A 136 0.67 -3.04 10.64
C ILE A 136 1.49 -3.10 11.93
N GLU A 137 0.86 -2.71 13.05
CA GLU A 137 1.48 -2.81 14.40
C GLU A 137 2.84 -2.09 14.47
N LEU A 138 3.00 -1.03 13.69
CA LEU A 138 4.25 -0.29 13.59
C LEU A 138 4.27 0.80 14.66
N SER A 139 5.31 0.81 15.50
CA SER A 139 5.60 1.89 16.44
C SER A 139 6.86 2.64 16.01
N ALA A 140 6.76 3.95 15.79
CA ALA A 140 7.90 4.78 15.41
C ALA A 140 7.66 6.26 15.76
N GLU A 141 8.71 7.00 16.12
CA GLU A 141 8.58 8.45 16.24
C GLU A 141 8.35 9.11 14.86
N VAL A 142 9.14 8.69 13.86
CA VAL A 142 9.05 9.21 12.49
C VAL A 142 9.01 8.05 11.51
N LEU A 143 8.00 8.03 10.65
CA LEU A 143 7.95 7.15 9.49
C LEU A 143 8.28 7.95 8.22
N THR A 144 9.34 7.58 7.52
CA THR A 144 9.73 8.25 6.27
C THR A 144 9.31 7.44 5.05
N LEU A 145 8.55 8.06 4.15
CA LEU A 145 8.19 7.51 2.84
C LEU A 145 8.88 8.31 1.72
N ASN A 146 9.66 7.64 0.89
CA ASN A 146 10.38 8.23 -0.22
C ASN A 146 9.60 8.03 -1.52
N THR A 147 9.16 9.14 -2.12
CA THR A 147 8.31 9.16 -3.32
C THR A 147 9.02 8.71 -4.59
N VAL A 148 10.34 8.85 -4.64
CA VAL A 148 11.17 8.39 -5.75
C VAL A 148 11.36 6.87 -5.67
N ALA A 149 11.77 6.37 -4.49
CA ALA A 149 11.99 4.95 -4.25
C ALA A 149 10.69 4.14 -4.39
N LEU A 150 9.59 4.63 -3.80
CA LEU A 150 8.27 4.03 -3.88
C LEU A 150 7.45 4.57 -5.06
N GLY A 151 8.10 4.93 -6.17
CA GLY A 151 7.44 5.51 -7.35
C GLY A 151 6.37 4.62 -7.99
N GLY A 152 6.47 3.30 -7.79
CA GLY A 152 5.50 2.29 -8.24
C GLY A 152 4.29 2.10 -7.30
N LEU A 153 4.27 2.73 -6.13
CA LEU A 153 3.26 2.51 -5.09
C LEU A 153 1.88 2.96 -5.57
N ARG A 154 0.88 2.08 -5.42
CA ARG A 154 -0.52 2.29 -5.82
C ARG A 154 -1.48 2.31 -4.65
N GLU A 155 -1.18 1.50 -3.65
CA GLU A 155 -2.02 1.35 -2.46
C GLU A 155 -1.15 1.32 -1.19
N LEU A 156 -1.54 2.13 -0.20
CA LEU A 156 -0.94 2.14 1.12
C LEU A 156 -2.02 1.87 2.16
N PHE A 157 -1.81 0.86 3.00
CA PHE A 157 -2.67 0.58 4.14
C PHE A 157 -1.86 0.65 5.43
N ILE A 158 -2.26 1.51 6.36
CA ILE A 158 -1.71 1.60 7.72
C ILE A 158 -2.78 1.09 8.69
N PHE A 159 -2.42 0.14 9.56
CA PHE A 159 -3.34 -0.50 10.50
C PHE A 159 -2.72 -0.67 11.88
N LEU A 160 -3.42 -0.30 12.95
CA LEU A 160 -2.98 -0.50 14.35
C LEU A 160 -1.56 0.04 14.61
N SER A 161 -1.26 1.27 14.19
CA SER A 161 0.11 1.81 14.25
C SER A 161 0.20 3.06 15.13
N GLU A 162 1.29 3.20 15.86
CA GLU A 162 1.61 4.37 16.68
C GLU A 162 2.79 5.12 16.05
N ILE A 163 2.49 6.17 15.28
CA ILE A 163 3.49 6.92 14.51
C ILE A 163 3.35 8.40 14.83
N SER A 164 4.32 9.05 15.48
CA SER A 164 4.16 10.47 15.84
C SER A 164 4.10 11.39 14.61
N GLU A 165 4.93 11.13 13.59
CA GLU A 165 5.00 11.92 12.37
C GLU A 165 5.28 11.07 11.13
N ILE A 166 4.58 11.32 10.03
CA ILE A 166 4.88 10.75 8.71
C ILE A 166 5.56 11.82 7.86
N LYS A 167 6.81 11.57 7.46
CA LYS A 167 7.61 12.47 6.61
C LYS A 167 7.71 11.94 5.19
N ILE A 168 7.73 12.86 4.24
CA ILE A 168 7.97 12.56 2.84
C ILE A 168 9.39 12.96 2.47
N ASP A 169 10.14 12.00 1.95
CA ASP A 169 11.39 12.23 1.25
C ASP A 169 11.15 12.14 -0.26
N TRP A 170 11.92 12.92 -0.99
CA TRP A 170 11.85 13.03 -2.45
C TRP A 170 13.23 13.24 -3.06
N LYS A 171 14.29 13.26 -2.24
CA LYS A 171 15.67 13.34 -2.72
C LYS A 171 16.13 11.97 -3.22
N SER A 172 16.64 11.90 -4.44
CA SER A 172 17.41 10.75 -4.92
C SER A 172 18.83 10.85 -4.37
N LYS A 173 19.32 9.81 -3.67
CA LYS A 173 20.67 9.81 -3.09
C LYS A 173 21.82 9.73 -4.11
N GLU A 174 21.53 9.50 -5.39
CA GLU A 174 22.56 9.21 -6.40
C GLU A 174 22.91 10.37 -7.34
N LYS A 175 22.23 11.52 -7.27
CA LYS A 175 22.59 12.69 -8.10
C LYS A 175 22.40 14.00 -7.36
N GLU A 176 23.48 14.50 -6.78
CA GLU A 176 23.65 15.93 -6.48
C GLU A 176 23.79 16.78 -7.76
N ASP A 177 23.82 16.16 -8.95
CA ASP A 177 23.99 16.86 -10.22
C ASP A 177 22.74 16.81 -11.12
N LEU A 178 22.18 18.01 -11.33
CA LEU A 178 21.54 18.49 -12.55
C LEU A 178 20.24 17.78 -12.97
N LEU A 179 19.12 18.50 -12.77
CA LEU A 179 17.79 18.27 -13.37
C LEU A 179 16.98 17.09 -12.80
N CYS A 180 16.65 17.12 -11.50
CA CYS A 180 15.53 16.31 -11.01
C CYS A 180 14.21 17.01 -11.37
N ASN A 181 13.78 16.85 -12.63
CA ASN A 181 12.43 17.18 -13.10
C ASN A 181 11.37 16.16 -12.62
N SER A 182 11.70 15.28 -11.66
CA SER A 182 10.72 14.38 -11.08
C SER A 182 9.92 15.14 -10.02
N SER A 183 8.63 15.33 -10.31
CA SER A 183 7.63 15.79 -9.33
C SER A 183 7.80 15.02 -8.00
N PRO A 184 7.75 15.70 -6.84
CA PRO A 184 7.99 15.15 -5.49
C PRO A 184 6.93 14.15 -5.02
N CYS A 185 6.16 13.56 -5.95
CA CYS A 185 4.86 12.97 -5.67
C CYS A 185 4.84 11.48 -5.98
N PHE A 186 3.98 10.75 -5.26
CA PHE A 186 3.58 9.42 -5.65
C PHE A 186 2.75 9.46 -6.93
N LYS A 187 3.38 9.16 -8.07
CA LYS A 187 2.74 9.25 -9.39
C LYS A 187 1.56 8.29 -9.56
N HIS A 188 1.59 7.14 -8.89
CA HIS A 188 0.63 6.05 -9.07
C HIS A 188 -0.23 5.76 -7.84
N LEU A 189 0.01 6.43 -6.70
CA LEU A 189 -0.73 6.20 -5.47
C LEU A 189 -2.16 6.71 -5.63
N SER A 190 -3.09 5.78 -5.48
CA SER A 190 -4.51 5.99 -5.80
C SER A 190 -5.45 5.58 -4.67
N SER A 191 -4.99 4.73 -3.75
CA SER A 191 -5.76 4.30 -2.59
C SER A 191 -4.93 4.38 -1.32
N ILE A 192 -5.47 5.05 -0.31
CA ILE A 192 -4.87 5.11 1.02
C ILE A 192 -5.94 4.73 2.04
N VAL A 193 -5.61 3.75 2.87
CA VAL A 193 -6.45 3.32 3.98
C VAL A 193 -5.63 3.49 5.26
N ILE A 194 -6.20 4.13 6.25
CA ILE A 194 -5.58 4.38 7.56
C ILE A 194 -6.60 3.99 8.60
N ILE A 195 -6.30 2.97 9.40
CA ILE A 195 -7.21 2.47 10.43
C ILE A 195 -6.42 2.35 11.72
N ASP A 196 -6.88 3.01 12.77
CA ASP A 196 -6.24 2.99 14.09
C ASP A 196 -4.77 3.45 14.02
N LEU A 197 -4.59 4.66 13.49
CA LEU A 197 -3.31 5.38 13.49
C LEU A 197 -3.32 6.41 14.61
N GLU A 198 -2.45 6.23 15.60
CA GLU A 198 -2.25 7.15 16.73
C GLU A 198 -0.95 7.91 16.59
N GLY A 199 -0.94 9.17 17.05
CA GLY A 199 0.23 10.05 17.02
C GLY A 199 -0.01 11.32 16.20
N PRO A 200 -0.23 11.25 14.87
CA PRO A 200 -0.29 12.44 14.04
C PRO A 200 -1.58 13.21 14.32
N LYS A 201 -1.45 14.54 14.39
CA LYS A 201 -2.60 15.45 14.45
C LYS A 201 -3.13 15.79 13.05
N GLU A 202 -2.32 15.55 12.03
CA GLU A 202 -2.62 15.85 10.64
C GLU A 202 -1.94 14.87 9.67
N LEU A 203 -2.44 14.82 8.43
CA LEU A 203 -1.98 13.97 7.34
C LEU A 203 -1.62 14.82 6.10
N THR A 204 -1.01 15.99 6.29
CA THR A 204 -0.70 16.93 5.19
C THR A 204 0.24 16.33 4.15
N TRP A 205 0.99 15.28 4.49
CA TRP A 205 1.78 14.50 3.54
C TRP A 205 0.94 13.91 2.39
N LEU A 206 -0.38 13.77 2.55
CA LEU A 206 -1.30 13.36 1.49
C LEU A 206 -1.27 14.31 0.27
N LEU A 207 -0.78 15.55 0.42
CA LEU A 207 -0.54 16.46 -0.70
C LEU A 207 0.45 15.88 -1.74
N PHE A 208 1.36 14.99 -1.33
CA PHE A 208 2.28 14.31 -2.24
C PHE A 208 1.63 13.15 -3.02
N ALA A 209 0.30 12.94 -2.88
CA ALA A 209 -0.48 11.95 -3.62
C ALA A 209 -1.56 12.61 -4.51
N PRO A 210 -1.18 13.35 -5.57
CA PRO A 210 -2.12 14.13 -6.39
C PRO A 210 -3.12 13.26 -7.19
N ASN A 211 -2.83 11.97 -7.36
CA ASN A 211 -3.70 11.01 -8.06
C ASN A 211 -4.57 10.16 -7.11
N LEU A 212 -4.69 10.56 -5.84
CA LEU A 212 -5.48 9.85 -4.85
C LEU A 212 -6.96 9.83 -5.24
N LYS A 213 -7.53 8.63 -5.32
CA LYS A 213 -8.94 8.36 -5.66
C LYS A 213 -9.75 7.86 -4.48
N HIS A 214 -9.12 7.11 -3.59
CA HIS A 214 -9.78 6.51 -2.44
C HIS A 214 -9.00 6.86 -1.17
N LEU A 215 -9.69 7.48 -0.22
CA LEU A 215 -9.16 7.77 1.11
C LEU A 215 -10.12 7.23 2.16
N GLU A 216 -9.63 6.33 3.00
CA GLU A 216 -10.34 5.86 4.19
C GLU A 216 -9.50 6.14 5.42
N VAL A 217 -10.09 6.82 6.41
CA VAL A 217 -9.48 7.08 7.71
C VAL A 217 -10.45 6.68 8.79
N ALA A 218 -10.08 5.73 9.63
CA ALA A 218 -10.93 5.21 10.68
C ALA A 218 -10.21 5.06 12.03
N TYR A 219 -10.93 5.31 13.12
CA TYR A 219 -10.51 5.05 14.50
C TYR A 219 -9.19 5.73 14.94
N SER A 220 -8.76 6.81 14.28
CA SER A 220 -7.60 7.61 14.69
C SER A 220 -7.99 8.70 15.69
N GLY A 221 -7.68 8.50 16.98
CA GLY A 221 -8.09 9.34 18.09
C GLY A 221 -7.30 10.66 18.23
N SER A 222 -6.08 10.72 17.72
CA SER A 222 -5.23 11.92 17.75
C SER A 222 -5.54 12.94 16.66
N LEU A 223 -6.19 12.52 15.56
CA LEU A 223 -6.29 13.28 14.33
C LEU A 223 -7.26 14.47 14.47
N GLU A 224 -6.75 15.69 14.24
CA GLU A 224 -7.51 16.94 14.33
C GLU A 224 -7.89 17.49 12.95
N GLU A 225 -7.02 17.33 11.96
CA GLU A 225 -7.22 17.81 10.58
C GLU A 225 -6.69 16.78 9.58
N ILE A 226 -7.26 16.63 8.38
CA ILE A 226 -6.62 15.79 7.35
C ILE A 226 -5.46 16.55 6.72
N ILE A 227 -5.70 17.76 6.20
CA ILE A 227 -4.70 18.66 5.63
C ILE A 227 -4.66 19.93 6.48
N ASN A 228 -3.51 20.16 7.13
CA ASN A 228 -3.30 21.37 7.91
C ASN A 228 -3.03 22.58 7.02
N LYS A 229 -3.63 23.74 7.33
CA LYS A 229 -3.50 24.97 6.53
C LYS A 229 -2.05 25.40 6.35
N GLU A 230 -1.35 25.56 7.46
CA GLU A 230 -0.05 26.23 7.51
C GLU A 230 1.02 25.33 6.89
N LYS A 231 0.99 24.03 7.22
CA LYS A 231 1.86 23.03 6.59
C LYS A 231 1.55 22.88 5.10
N GLY A 232 0.27 22.87 4.72
CA GLY A 232 -0.15 22.74 3.34
C GLY A 232 0.27 23.93 2.47
N MET A 233 0.12 25.15 2.98
CA MET A 233 0.63 26.38 2.34
C MET A 233 2.15 26.36 2.23
N SER A 234 2.86 25.90 3.26
CA SER A 234 4.31 25.78 3.23
C SER A 234 4.78 24.82 2.12
N ILE A 235 4.12 23.67 1.97
CA ILE A 235 4.40 22.71 0.89
C ILE A 235 4.06 23.32 -0.48
N SER A 236 2.90 23.96 -0.61
CA SER A 236 2.43 24.55 -1.88
C SER A 236 3.29 25.73 -2.33
N ASN A 237 3.87 26.50 -1.40
CA ASN A 237 4.80 27.58 -1.72
C ASN A 237 6.12 27.05 -2.33
N VAL A 238 6.57 25.87 -1.89
CA VAL A 238 7.75 25.19 -2.45
C VAL A 238 7.39 24.44 -3.73
N HIS A 239 6.14 23.95 -3.82
CA HIS A 239 5.63 23.15 -4.93
C HIS A 239 4.25 23.64 -5.39
N PRO A 240 4.19 24.65 -6.29
CA PRO A 240 2.93 25.24 -6.75
C PRO A 240 1.97 24.25 -7.42
N ASP A 241 2.50 23.16 -7.98
CA ASP A 241 1.72 22.10 -8.62
C ASP A 241 0.89 21.26 -7.62
N LEU A 242 1.14 21.39 -6.31
CA LEU A 242 0.45 20.66 -5.24
C LEU A 242 -0.74 21.42 -4.62
N THR A 243 -1.20 22.48 -5.29
CA THR A 243 -2.10 23.49 -4.72
C THR A 243 -3.54 23.04 -4.47
N VAL A 244 -4.02 21.99 -5.17
CA VAL A 244 -5.41 21.51 -5.02
C VAL A 244 -5.42 20.14 -4.34
N PRO A 245 -5.69 20.06 -3.02
CA PRO A 245 -5.85 18.77 -2.36
C PRO A 245 -7.05 18.02 -2.93
N PHE A 246 -6.88 16.72 -3.19
CA PHE A 246 -7.96 15.78 -3.47
C PHE A 246 -8.77 16.06 -4.76
N GLU A 247 -8.17 16.68 -5.78
CA GLU A 247 -8.82 16.96 -7.07
C GLU A 247 -9.46 15.72 -7.72
N LYS A 248 -8.76 14.57 -7.65
CA LYS A 248 -9.18 13.29 -8.24
C LYS A 248 -9.84 12.34 -7.25
N LEU A 249 -10.14 12.79 -6.04
CA LEU A 249 -10.70 11.93 -5.00
C LEU A 249 -12.14 11.55 -5.35
N GLU A 250 -12.36 10.25 -5.55
CA GLU A 250 -13.65 9.68 -5.95
C GLU A 250 -14.44 9.14 -4.74
N SER A 251 -13.74 8.63 -3.71
CA SER A 251 -14.33 8.08 -2.50
C SER A 251 -13.60 8.57 -1.25
N LEU A 252 -14.38 9.02 -0.28
CA LEU A 252 -13.90 9.43 1.04
C LEU A 252 -14.69 8.72 2.14
N THR A 253 -14.01 8.00 3.02
CA THR A 253 -14.60 7.35 4.19
C THR A 253 -13.91 7.86 5.45
N LEU A 254 -14.67 8.41 6.39
CA LEU A 254 -14.20 8.89 7.68
C LEU A 254 -15.04 8.24 8.78
N ARG A 255 -14.43 7.43 9.65
CA ARG A 255 -15.17 6.68 10.68
C ARG A 255 -14.54 6.80 12.06
N GLY A 256 -15.31 7.21 13.07
CA GLY A 256 -14.87 7.18 14.46
C GLY A 256 -13.66 8.09 14.73
N LEU A 257 -13.69 9.33 14.24
CA LEU A 257 -12.62 10.32 14.41
C LEU A 257 -13.07 11.41 15.39
N PRO A 258 -12.89 11.22 16.72
CA PRO A 258 -13.54 12.05 17.74
C PRO A 258 -12.96 13.47 17.83
N LYS A 259 -11.73 13.70 17.37
CA LYS A 259 -11.05 15.00 17.40
C LYS A 259 -11.05 15.73 16.06
N LEU A 260 -11.48 15.09 14.97
CA LEU A 260 -11.40 15.66 13.63
C LEU A 260 -12.32 16.88 13.48
N LYS A 261 -11.73 18.04 13.22
CA LYS A 261 -12.42 19.34 13.09
C LYS A 261 -12.66 19.73 11.64
N ARG A 262 -11.78 19.33 10.73
CA ARG A 262 -11.83 19.70 9.30
C ARG A 262 -11.04 18.72 8.44
N ILE A 263 -11.41 18.62 7.17
CA ILE A 263 -10.61 17.89 6.17
C ILE A 263 -9.53 18.82 5.62
N CYS A 264 -9.91 19.98 5.09
CA CYS A 264 -9.01 20.99 4.56
C CYS A 264 -9.44 22.39 5.02
N SER A 265 -8.53 23.37 4.89
CA SER A 265 -8.69 24.71 5.46
C SER A 265 -9.49 25.70 4.62
N ASN A 266 -9.91 25.29 3.44
CA ASN A 266 -11.12 25.73 2.75
C ASN A 266 -11.85 24.42 2.39
N PRO A 267 -13.19 24.37 2.38
CA PRO A 267 -13.88 23.21 1.82
C PRO A 267 -13.35 23.07 0.39
N PRO A 268 -12.58 22.01 0.06
CA PRO A 268 -12.24 21.78 -1.32
C PRO A 268 -13.59 21.56 -1.99
N ALA A 269 -13.86 22.25 -3.08
CA ALA A 269 -14.83 21.72 -4.03
C ALA A 269 -14.21 20.38 -4.47
N LEU A 270 -14.53 19.29 -3.76
CA LEU A 270 -14.03 17.93 -4.02
C LEU A 270 -14.72 17.49 -5.32
N PRO A 271 -14.17 17.84 -6.49
CA PRO A 271 -14.97 17.97 -7.70
C PRO A 271 -15.28 16.60 -8.29
N SER A 272 -14.41 15.63 -8.03
CA SER A 272 -14.52 14.24 -8.49
C SER A 272 -15.23 13.33 -7.49
N LEU A 273 -15.69 13.85 -6.35
CA LEU A 273 -16.20 13.02 -5.25
C LEU A 273 -17.55 12.41 -5.59
N LYS A 274 -17.59 11.08 -5.65
CA LYS A 274 -18.78 10.28 -5.95
C LYS A 274 -19.41 9.72 -4.69
N LYS A 275 -18.58 9.26 -3.75
CA LYS A 275 -18.99 8.62 -2.50
C LYS A 275 -18.37 9.32 -1.31
N ILE A 276 -19.21 9.66 -0.33
CA ILE A 276 -18.76 10.13 0.98
C ILE A 276 -19.48 9.36 2.08
N VAL A 277 -18.69 8.81 3.00
CA VAL A 277 -19.17 8.13 4.20
C VAL A 277 -18.54 8.83 5.40
N VAL A 278 -19.36 9.39 6.28
CA VAL A 278 -18.90 10.01 7.52
C VAL A 278 -19.70 9.43 8.66
N GLU A 279 -19.02 8.69 9.54
CA GLU A 279 -19.65 8.02 10.68
C GLU A 279 -18.92 8.39 11.97
N ARG A 280 -19.67 8.72 13.04
CA ARG A 280 -19.12 8.95 14.39
C ARG A 280 -17.99 10.00 14.45
N CYS A 281 -18.08 11.06 13.64
CA CYS A 281 -17.09 12.15 13.57
C CYS A 281 -17.64 13.45 14.19
N ARG A 282 -17.83 13.45 15.52
CA ARG A 282 -18.64 14.45 16.25
C ARG A 282 -18.20 15.91 16.11
N LYS A 283 -16.92 16.18 15.85
CA LYS A 283 -16.38 17.55 15.75
C LYS A 283 -16.32 18.08 14.33
N LEU A 284 -16.64 17.24 13.33
CA LEU A 284 -16.56 17.62 11.93
C LEU A 284 -17.87 18.31 11.52
N PRO A 285 -17.86 19.58 11.07
CA PRO A 285 -19.07 20.25 10.61
C PRO A 285 -19.52 19.64 9.28
N LEU A 286 -20.57 18.82 9.33
CA LEU A 286 -21.13 18.11 8.18
C LEU A 286 -21.69 19.04 7.09
N GLU A 287 -21.99 20.30 7.44
CA GLU A 287 -22.42 21.32 6.48
C GLU A 287 -21.39 21.58 5.38
N SER A 288 -20.10 21.31 5.65
CA SER A 288 -19.01 21.42 4.67
C SER A 288 -19.14 20.46 3.47
N PHE A 289 -20.04 19.48 3.53
CA PHE A 289 -20.26 18.50 2.46
C PHE A 289 -21.57 18.70 1.69
N ARG A 290 -22.41 19.69 2.06
CA ARG A 290 -23.73 19.88 1.43
C ARG A 290 -23.65 20.12 -0.07
N ASP A 291 -22.62 20.82 -0.55
CA ASP A 291 -22.46 21.19 -1.97
C ASP A 291 -21.86 20.08 -2.86
N THR A 292 -21.55 18.90 -2.30
CA THR A 292 -21.06 17.78 -3.11
C THR A 292 -22.22 16.94 -3.63
N ASN A 293 -22.26 16.69 -4.96
CA ASN A 293 -23.21 15.81 -5.66
C ASN A 293 -22.97 14.31 -5.39
N SER A 294 -22.47 13.96 -4.20
CA SER A 294 -22.04 12.61 -3.82
C SER A 294 -23.18 11.82 -3.18
N SER A 295 -23.15 10.47 -3.29
CA SER A 295 -23.99 9.60 -2.49
C SER A 295 -23.51 9.64 -1.04
N LYS A 296 -24.39 10.06 -0.11
CA LYS A 296 -24.05 10.31 1.30
C LYS A 296 -24.65 9.23 2.19
N GLU A 297 -23.81 8.54 2.94
CA GLU A 297 -24.20 7.79 4.13
C GLU A 297 -23.55 8.50 5.32
N VAL A 298 -24.37 9.22 6.08
CA VAL A 298 -23.92 10.01 7.23
C VAL A 298 -24.71 9.53 8.44
N ASP A 299 -24.05 8.78 9.31
CA ASP A 299 -24.62 8.31 10.57
C ASP A 299 -23.92 9.04 11.73
N GLU A 300 -24.71 9.70 12.58
CA GLU A 300 -24.25 10.49 13.74
C GLU A 300 -23.62 9.63 14.86
#